data_AF-A0A351H4Z2-F1
#
_entry.id   AF-A0A351H4Z2-F1
#
_cell.length_a   1.000
_cell.length_b   1.000
_cell.length_c   1.000
_cell.angle_alpha   90.00
_cell.angle_beta   90.00
_cell.angle_gamma   90.00
#
_symmetry.space_group_name_H-M   'P 1'
#
loop_
_entity.id
_entity.type
_entity.pdbx_description
1 polymer ?
#
loop_
_entity_poly.entity_id
_entity_poly.type
_entity_poly.pdbx_seq_one_letter_code
_entity_poly.pdbx_strand_id
1 'polypeptide(L)'
;MATTTPLIMIFSFFMASVLNQSFKGRTFFRIVLFLPVVIMMTAGATNVLETQMSGTSSYKDTFDVSAEAFTTQISAYLTDIGVSTAISDKIISITNTVYNIINLSGIQILIILTGMQSISPSLYEAAKVEGGTAWENFWKITFPMVSPLILTSFIYTIVDSFTSSTNGLMDLIRSTAFTNQQVALSSAMSILYFTAIAIIVGAVAWIVSKFVFYYDS
;
A
#
# COMPACT_ATOMS: atom_id res chain seq x y z
N MET A 1 5.64 6.53 8.40
CA MET A 1 5.44 5.53 7.32
C MET A 1 6.09 4.18 7.63
N ALA A 2 7.31 4.11 8.17
CA ALA A 2 7.91 2.82 8.54
C ALA A 2 7.10 2.02 9.59
N THR A 3 6.39 2.68 10.50
CA THR A 3 5.52 2.03 11.48
C THR A 3 4.19 1.55 10.90
N THR A 4 3.74 2.12 9.78
CA THR A 4 2.47 1.76 9.12
C THR A 4 2.65 0.64 8.10
N THR A 5 3.87 0.40 7.61
CA THR A 5 4.19 -0.68 6.64
C THR A 5 3.79 -2.08 7.13
N PRO A 6 4.11 -2.51 8.36
CA PRO A 6 3.69 -3.83 8.85
C PRO A 6 2.18 -3.94 9.02
N LEU A 7 1.52 -2.84 9.36
CA LEU A 7 0.07 -2.78 9.52
C LEU A 7 -0.65 -2.94 8.17
N ILE A 8 -0.12 -2.32 7.10
CA ILE A 8 -0.60 -2.49 5.72
C ILE A 8 -0.47 -3.95 5.30
N MET A 9 0.64 -4.62 5.60
CA MET A 9 0.83 -6.05 5.33
C MET A 9 -0.23 -6.91 6.01
N ILE A 10 -0.41 -6.74 7.32
CA ILE A 10 -1.38 -7.52 8.10
C ILE A 10 -2.80 -7.28 7.58
N PHE A 11 -3.17 -6.02 7.35
CA PHE A 11 -4.48 -5.66 6.81
C PHE A 11 -4.69 -6.24 5.41
N SER A 12 -3.70 -6.14 4.53
CA SER A 12 -3.79 -6.65 3.17
C SER A 12 -3.97 -8.15 3.11
N PHE A 13 -3.25 -8.89 3.95
CA PHE A 13 -3.36 -10.33 4.04
C PHE A 13 -4.74 -10.75 4.56
N PHE A 14 -5.23 -10.06 5.60
CA PHE A 14 -6.57 -10.29 6.14
C PHE A 14 -7.66 -10.01 5.10
N MET A 15 -7.62 -8.84 4.45
CA MET A 15 -8.59 -8.47 3.42
C MET A 15 -8.52 -9.40 2.20
N ALA A 16 -7.33 -9.80 1.77
CA ALA A 16 -7.18 -10.75 0.68
C ALA A 16 -7.82 -12.10 1.04
N SER A 17 -7.65 -12.59 2.27
CA SER A 17 -8.29 -13.83 2.74
C SER A 17 -9.82 -13.73 2.73
N VAL A 18 -10.38 -12.59 3.19
CA VAL A 18 -11.83 -12.33 3.13
C VAL A 18 -12.33 -12.29 1.68
N LEU A 19 -11.63 -11.59 0.79
CA LEU A 19 -11.98 -11.46 -0.63
C LEU A 19 -11.77 -12.74 -1.46
N ASN A 20 -10.98 -13.69 -0.94
CA ASN A 20 -10.77 -14.99 -1.56
C ASN A 20 -11.96 -15.94 -1.35
N GLN A 21 -12.76 -15.73 -0.29
CA GLN A 21 -13.91 -16.57 -0.01
C GLN A 21 -15.03 -16.41 -1.06
N SER A 22 -15.78 -17.49 -1.30
CA SER A 22 -16.91 -17.49 -2.22
C SER A 22 -18.18 -16.92 -1.55
N PHE A 23 -18.34 -15.60 -1.55
CA PHE A 23 -19.56 -14.93 -1.07
C PHE A 23 -20.33 -14.21 -2.21
N LYS A 24 -21.65 -14.07 -2.04
CA LYS A 24 -22.52 -13.35 -2.98
C LYS A 24 -22.16 -11.86 -2.94
N GLY A 25 -21.78 -11.29 -4.09
CA GLY A 25 -21.39 -9.88 -4.21
C GLY A 25 -19.88 -9.60 -4.23
N ARG A 26 -19.02 -10.63 -4.31
CA ARG A 26 -17.54 -10.44 -4.32
C ARG A 26 -17.01 -9.43 -5.33
N THR A 27 -17.62 -9.33 -6.51
CA THR A 27 -17.20 -8.38 -7.56
C THR A 27 -17.43 -6.94 -7.12
N PHE A 28 -18.56 -6.66 -6.46
CA PHE A 28 -18.87 -5.33 -5.94
C PHE A 28 -17.86 -4.91 -4.86
N PHE A 29 -17.55 -5.80 -3.91
CA PHE A 29 -16.56 -5.51 -2.87
C PHE A 29 -15.17 -5.26 -3.43
N ARG A 30 -14.74 -6.01 -4.46
CA ARG A 30 -13.47 -5.73 -5.17
C ARG A 30 -13.49 -4.35 -5.80
N ILE A 31 -14.56 -4.00 -6.53
CA ILE A 31 -14.67 -2.69 -7.19
C ILE A 31 -14.58 -1.56 -6.17
N VAL A 32 -15.33 -1.62 -5.06
CA VAL A 32 -15.31 -0.56 -4.04
C VAL A 32 -13.94 -0.40 -3.38
N LEU A 33 -13.23 -1.50 -3.11
CA LEU A 33 -11.88 -1.45 -2.52
C LEU A 33 -10.81 -0.95 -3.51
N PHE A 34 -10.91 -1.28 -4.79
CA PHE A 34 -9.90 -0.93 -5.78
C PHE A 34 -10.15 0.40 -6.47
N LEU A 35 -11.37 0.91 -6.48
CA LEU A 35 -11.73 2.18 -7.11
C LEU A 35 -10.91 3.37 -6.57
N PRO A 36 -10.74 3.55 -5.26
CA PRO A 36 -9.87 4.59 -4.71
C PRO A 36 -8.42 4.48 -5.21
N VAL A 37 -7.86 3.28 -5.20
CA VAL A 37 -6.47 3.03 -5.59
C VAL A 37 -6.22 3.37 -7.06
N VAL A 38 -7.15 3.00 -7.95
CA VAL A 38 -7.07 3.32 -9.38
C VAL A 38 -7.17 4.83 -9.60
N ILE A 39 -8.04 5.52 -8.88
CA ILE A 39 -8.22 6.98 -8.98
C ILE A 39 -6.97 7.72 -8.49
N MET A 40 -6.33 7.27 -7.41
CA MET A 40 -5.10 7.89 -6.92
C MET A 40 -3.95 7.74 -7.91
N MET A 41 -3.79 6.55 -8.51
CA MET A 41 -2.77 6.32 -9.53
C MET A 41 -2.92 7.24 -10.75
N THR A 42 -4.15 7.55 -11.15
CA THR A 42 -4.41 8.44 -12.30
C THR A 42 -4.32 9.92 -11.93
N ALA A 43 -4.81 10.31 -10.75
CA ALA A 43 -4.83 11.71 -10.31
C ALA A 43 -3.44 12.23 -9.92
N GLY A 44 -2.55 11.38 -9.41
CA GLY A 44 -1.16 11.74 -9.13
C GLY A 44 -0.37 12.11 -10.40
N ALA A 45 -0.82 11.68 -11.58
CA ALA A 45 -0.15 11.95 -12.86
C ALA A 45 -0.61 13.26 -13.53
N THR A 46 -1.88 13.64 -13.40
CA THR A 46 -2.46 14.82 -14.09
C THR A 46 -1.99 16.13 -13.50
N ASN A 47 -1.77 16.18 -12.19
CA ASN A 47 -1.42 17.43 -11.52
C ASN A 47 0.05 17.80 -11.70
N VAL A 48 0.91 16.88 -12.17
CA VAL A 48 2.36 17.11 -12.39
C VAL A 48 2.62 18.27 -13.37
N LEU A 49 1.71 18.52 -14.32
CA LEU A 49 1.88 19.54 -15.35
C LEU A 49 1.26 20.90 -14.98
N GLU A 50 0.12 20.92 -14.25
CA GLU A 50 -0.59 22.16 -13.91
C GLU A 50 0.04 22.92 -12.73
N THR A 51 0.62 22.21 -11.75
CA THR A 51 1.30 22.86 -10.62
C THR A 51 2.69 23.40 -11.00
N GLN A 52 3.30 22.85 -12.06
CA GLN A 52 4.56 23.38 -12.63
C GLN A 52 4.40 24.78 -13.24
N MET A 53 3.18 25.21 -13.60
CA MET A 53 2.94 26.53 -14.16
C MET A 53 2.51 27.59 -13.12
N SER A 54 2.08 27.18 -11.92
CA SER A 54 1.43 28.08 -10.95
C SER A 54 2.26 28.42 -9.70
N GLY A 55 3.45 27.86 -9.52
CA GLY A 55 4.39 28.26 -8.44
C GLY A 55 3.92 27.97 -7.01
N THR A 56 2.73 27.41 -6.81
CA THR A 56 2.20 27.06 -5.50
C THR A 56 2.71 25.68 -5.10
N SER A 57 3.73 25.69 -4.24
CA SER A 57 4.38 24.50 -3.71
C SER A 57 3.50 23.84 -2.64
N SER A 58 2.79 22.76 -2.99
CA SER A 58 2.41 21.65 -2.08
C SER A 58 1.71 20.57 -2.89
N TYR A 59 2.46 19.57 -3.37
CA TYR A 59 1.91 18.33 -3.90
C TYR A 59 1.49 17.44 -2.74
N LYS A 60 0.19 17.34 -2.48
CA LYS A 60 -0.41 16.12 -1.96
C LYS A 60 -1.41 15.61 -2.99
N ASP A 61 -1.55 14.29 -3.09
CA ASP A 61 -2.43 13.60 -4.03
C ASP A 61 -3.80 14.29 -4.11
N THR A 62 -4.34 14.53 -5.32
CA THR A 62 -5.65 15.21 -5.52
C THR A 62 -6.81 14.55 -4.76
N PHE A 63 -6.70 13.24 -4.51
CA PHE A 63 -7.66 12.49 -3.71
C PHE A 63 -7.38 12.62 -2.19
N ASP A 64 -6.13 12.79 -1.79
CA ASP A 64 -5.73 13.15 -0.42
C ASP A 64 -6.22 14.57 -0.07
N VAL A 65 -6.27 15.50 -1.05
CA VAL A 65 -6.91 16.82 -0.91
C VAL A 65 -8.43 16.69 -0.64
N SER A 66 -9.09 15.67 -1.19
CA SER A 66 -10.52 15.42 -0.97
C SER A 66 -10.79 14.80 0.41
N ALA A 67 -9.90 13.92 0.87
CA ALA A 67 -9.96 13.33 2.21
C ALA A 67 -9.53 14.32 3.32
N GLU A 68 -8.53 15.16 3.06
CA GLU A 68 -8.17 16.30 3.91
C GLU A 68 -9.30 17.34 3.94
N ALA A 69 -10.00 17.61 2.84
CA ALA A 69 -11.18 18.48 2.84
C ALA A 69 -12.32 17.91 3.69
N PHE A 70 -12.53 16.58 3.66
CA PHE A 70 -13.52 15.91 4.50
C PHE A 70 -13.12 15.92 5.99
N THR A 71 -11.86 15.64 6.30
CA THR A 71 -11.36 15.66 7.69
C THR A 71 -11.23 17.07 8.26
N THR A 72 -10.95 18.08 7.42
CA THR A 72 -10.97 19.50 7.81
C THR A 72 -12.41 19.95 8.12
N GLN A 73 -13.38 19.53 7.33
CA GLN A 73 -14.81 19.79 7.61
C GLN A 73 -15.25 19.09 8.90
N ILE A 74 -14.88 17.82 9.10
CA ILE A 74 -15.14 17.11 10.36
C ILE A 74 -14.47 17.81 11.55
N SER A 75 -13.23 18.27 11.39
CA SER A 75 -12.53 19.03 12.44
C SER A 75 -13.28 20.30 12.80
N ALA A 76 -13.79 21.04 11.82
CA ALA A 76 -14.59 22.23 12.03
C ALA A 76 -15.89 21.90 12.79
N TYR A 77 -16.61 20.85 12.39
CA TYR A 77 -17.82 20.40 13.09
C TYR A 77 -17.55 19.87 14.50
N LEU A 78 -16.44 19.14 14.72
CA LEU A 78 -16.06 18.62 16.04
C LEU A 78 -15.64 19.73 17.00
N THR A 79 -15.00 20.77 16.49
CA THR A 79 -14.63 21.96 17.28
C THR A 79 -15.87 22.80 17.61
N ASP A 80 -16.84 22.88 16.70
CA ASP A 80 -18.12 23.59 16.89
C ASP A 80 -19.01 22.93 17.96
N ILE A 81 -19.00 21.60 18.06
CA ILE A 81 -19.70 20.87 19.14
C ILE A 81 -18.92 20.79 20.47
N GLY A 82 -17.80 21.52 20.60
CA GLY A 82 -17.06 21.67 21.86
C GLY A 82 -16.13 20.50 22.23
N VAL A 83 -15.77 19.63 21.29
CA VAL A 83 -14.79 18.56 21.54
C VAL A 83 -13.40 19.17 21.66
N SER A 84 -12.70 18.85 22.76
CA SER A 84 -11.32 19.28 23.00
C SER A 84 -10.41 18.94 21.82
N THR A 85 -9.59 19.90 21.38
CA THR A 85 -8.67 19.78 20.24
C THR A 85 -7.83 18.50 20.28
N ALA A 86 -7.43 18.04 21.48
CA ALA A 86 -6.67 16.81 21.65
C ALA A 86 -7.44 15.52 21.26
N ILE A 87 -8.77 15.50 21.41
CA ILE A 87 -9.62 14.36 21.03
C ILE A 87 -9.90 14.42 19.53
N SER A 88 -10.19 15.62 19.01
CA SER A 88 -10.40 15.86 17.58
C SER A 88 -9.16 15.48 16.76
N ASP A 89 -7.96 15.92 17.16
CA ASP A 89 -6.70 15.61 16.50
C ASP A 89 -6.41 14.10 16.48
N LYS A 90 -6.79 13.39 17.56
CA LYS A 90 -6.61 11.94 17.65
C LYS A 90 -7.59 11.17 16.76
N ILE A 91 -8.84 11.62 16.68
CA ILE A 91 -9.86 11.03 15.78
C ILE A 91 -9.47 11.26 14.31
N ILE A 92 -8.99 12.46 13.98
CA ILE A 92 -8.52 12.80 12.63
C ILE A 92 -7.30 11.96 12.25
N SER A 93 -6.33 11.83 13.17
CA SER A 93 -5.12 11.01 12.95
C SER A 93 -5.47 9.54 12.69
N ILE A 94 -6.41 8.97 13.43
CA ILE A 94 -6.88 7.59 13.20
C ILE A 94 -7.60 7.47 11.86
N THR A 95 -8.49 8.42 11.54
CA THR A 95 -9.24 8.43 10.26
C THR A 95 -8.30 8.49 9.07
N ASN A 96 -7.33 9.40 9.09
CA ASN A 96 -6.31 9.52 8.04
C ASN A 96 -5.44 8.27 7.96
N THR A 97 -5.08 7.68 9.09
CA THR A 97 -4.30 6.43 9.12
C THR A 97 -5.08 5.27 8.48
N VAL A 98 -6.37 5.09 8.83
CA VAL A 98 -7.23 4.05 8.25
C VAL A 98 -7.40 4.26 6.75
N TYR A 99 -7.68 5.49 6.33
CA TYR A 99 -7.79 5.85 4.92
C TYR A 99 -6.49 5.54 4.17
N ASN A 100 -5.35 5.94 4.70
CA ASN A 100 -4.04 5.66 4.09
C ASN A 100 -3.76 4.16 3.98
N ILE A 101 -4.11 3.37 5.00
CA ILE A 101 -3.94 1.91 4.97
C ILE A 101 -4.79 1.29 3.87
N ILE A 102 -6.06 1.68 3.75
CA ILE A 102 -6.96 1.14 2.74
C ILE A 102 -6.41 1.43 1.33
N ASN A 103 -5.99 2.66 1.07
CA ASN A 103 -5.48 3.05 -0.24
C ASN A 103 -4.14 2.37 -0.57
N LEU A 104 -3.18 2.38 0.36
CA LEU A 104 -1.85 1.78 0.14
C LEU A 104 -1.90 0.24 0.10
N SER A 105 -2.86 -0.38 0.80
CA SER A 105 -2.99 -1.85 0.83
C SER A 105 -3.63 -2.45 -0.41
N GLY A 106 -4.29 -1.68 -1.29
CA GLY A 106 -5.04 -2.27 -2.40
C GLY A 106 -4.18 -3.06 -3.39
N ILE A 107 -2.99 -2.57 -3.75
CA ILE A 107 -2.06 -3.29 -4.61
C ILE A 107 -1.59 -4.58 -3.92
N GLN A 108 -1.30 -4.48 -2.63
CA GLN A 108 -0.88 -5.60 -1.80
C GLN A 108 -1.95 -6.70 -1.71
N ILE A 109 -3.20 -6.30 -1.51
CA ILE A 109 -4.37 -7.18 -1.49
C ILE A 109 -4.47 -7.91 -2.82
N LEU A 110 -4.28 -7.22 -3.96
CA LEU A 110 -4.31 -7.85 -5.29
C LEU A 110 -3.21 -8.90 -5.45
N ILE A 111 -1.97 -8.59 -5.05
CA ILE A 111 -0.84 -9.53 -5.16
C ILE A 111 -1.10 -10.79 -4.32
N ILE A 112 -1.54 -10.64 -3.07
CA ILE A 112 -1.81 -11.78 -2.18
C ILE A 112 -3.04 -12.57 -2.65
N LEU A 113 -4.09 -11.88 -3.10
CA LEU A 113 -5.33 -12.48 -3.61
C LEU A 113 -5.10 -13.30 -4.87
N THR A 114 -4.31 -12.79 -5.81
CA THR A 114 -3.93 -13.54 -7.03
C THR A 114 -3.12 -14.78 -6.67
N GLY A 115 -2.27 -14.70 -5.64
CA GLY A 115 -1.60 -15.87 -5.07
C GLY A 115 -2.52 -16.94 -4.54
N MET A 116 -3.47 -16.55 -3.69
CA MET A 116 -4.46 -17.49 -3.17
C MET A 116 -5.32 -18.11 -4.28
N GLN A 117 -5.61 -17.36 -5.35
CA GLN A 117 -6.37 -17.84 -6.50
C GLN A 117 -5.57 -18.74 -7.44
N SER A 118 -4.24 -18.67 -7.42
CA SER A 118 -3.37 -19.55 -8.21
C SER A 118 -3.30 -20.98 -7.67
N ILE A 119 -3.70 -21.19 -6.42
CA ILE A 119 -3.70 -22.52 -5.78
C ILE A 119 -4.78 -23.39 -6.41
N SER A 120 -4.37 -24.57 -6.92
CA SER A 120 -5.29 -25.52 -7.54
C SER A 120 -6.39 -25.96 -6.54
N PRO A 121 -7.68 -25.96 -6.93
CA PRO A 121 -8.77 -26.49 -6.12
C PRO A 121 -8.55 -27.95 -5.69
N SER A 122 -7.82 -28.74 -6.49
CA SER A 122 -7.55 -30.15 -6.21
C SER A 122 -6.77 -30.37 -4.91
N LEU A 123 -5.92 -29.42 -4.50
CA LEU A 123 -5.19 -29.50 -3.23
C LEU A 123 -6.13 -29.37 -2.04
N TYR A 124 -7.14 -28.50 -2.14
CA TYR A 124 -8.16 -28.34 -1.09
C TYR A 124 -9.13 -29.53 -1.05
N GLU A 125 -9.45 -30.12 -2.21
CA GLU A 125 -10.27 -31.33 -2.30
C GLU A 125 -9.56 -32.53 -1.69
N ALA A 126 -8.27 -32.74 -2.00
CA ALA A 126 -7.46 -33.79 -1.39
C ALA A 126 -7.38 -33.65 0.13
N ALA A 127 -7.10 -32.44 0.63
CA ALA A 127 -7.07 -32.17 2.06
C ALA A 127 -8.43 -32.41 2.74
N LYS A 128 -9.53 -32.13 2.06
CA LYS A 128 -10.89 -32.42 2.56
C LYS A 128 -11.18 -33.92 2.62
N VAL A 129 -10.68 -34.72 1.67
CA VAL A 129 -10.77 -36.19 1.68
C VAL A 129 -9.96 -36.76 2.85
N GLU A 130 -8.81 -36.17 3.17
CA GLU A 130 -8.00 -36.53 4.35
C GLU A 130 -8.56 -36.02 5.70
N GLY A 131 -9.70 -35.31 5.69
CA GLY A 131 -10.32 -34.79 6.92
C GLY A 131 -9.65 -33.53 7.47
N GLY A 132 -8.82 -32.84 6.68
CA GLY A 132 -8.15 -31.60 7.06
C GLY A 132 -9.13 -30.47 7.36
N THR A 133 -8.94 -29.79 8.49
CA THR A 133 -9.74 -28.63 8.88
C THR A 133 -9.36 -27.39 8.07
N ALA A 134 -10.26 -26.40 7.97
CA ALA A 134 -9.96 -25.13 7.28
C ALA A 134 -8.73 -24.40 7.86
N TRP A 135 -8.49 -24.54 9.16
CA TRP A 135 -7.32 -23.97 9.84
C TRP A 135 -6.02 -24.67 9.43
N GLU A 136 -6.05 -25.99 9.34
CA GLU A 136 -4.90 -26.75 8.84
C GLU A 136 -4.63 -26.48 7.37
N ASN A 137 -5.67 -26.41 6.54
CA ASN A 137 -5.53 -26.06 5.12
C ASN A 137 -4.89 -24.67 4.97
N PHE A 138 -5.29 -23.70 5.79
CA PHE A 138 -4.69 -22.38 5.77
C PHE A 138 -3.19 -22.41 6.09
N TRP A 139 -2.76 -23.07 7.17
CA TRP A 139 -1.34 -23.07 7.58
C TRP A 139 -0.46 -24.04 6.78
N LYS A 140 -1.01 -25.15 6.28
CA LYS A 140 -0.25 -26.20 5.57
C LYS A 140 -0.27 -26.03 4.05
N ILE A 141 -1.31 -25.40 3.49
CA ILE A 141 -1.48 -25.24 2.04
C ILE A 141 -1.41 -23.76 1.67
N THR A 142 -2.34 -22.94 2.14
CA THR A 142 -2.48 -21.56 1.68
C THR A 142 -1.27 -20.69 2.06
N PHE A 143 -0.86 -20.70 3.32
CA PHE A 143 0.21 -19.84 3.82
C PHE A 143 1.58 -20.16 3.17
N PRO A 144 2.02 -21.44 3.05
CA PRO A 144 3.26 -21.77 2.36
C PRO A 144 3.22 -21.41 0.87
N MET A 145 2.11 -21.71 0.17
CA MET A 145 1.98 -21.43 -1.26
C MET A 145 1.93 -19.95 -1.60
N VAL A 146 1.37 -19.11 -0.71
CA VAL A 146 1.29 -17.66 -0.91
C VAL A 146 2.54 -16.95 -0.37
N SER A 147 3.41 -17.64 0.39
CA SER A 147 4.61 -17.05 0.98
C SER A 147 5.52 -16.30 -0.02
N PRO A 148 5.74 -16.74 -1.28
CA PRO A 148 6.53 -15.98 -2.26
C PRO A 148 5.87 -14.67 -2.67
N LEU A 149 4.53 -14.64 -2.69
CA LEU A 149 3.75 -13.45 -3.01
C LEU A 149 3.66 -12.50 -1.82
N ILE A 150 3.61 -13.00 -0.58
CA ILE A 150 3.76 -12.18 0.62
C ILE A 150 5.12 -11.46 0.59
N LEU A 151 6.20 -12.15 0.23
CA LEU A 151 7.54 -11.55 0.09
C LEU A 151 7.58 -10.50 -1.01
N THR A 152 7.06 -10.82 -2.20
CA THR A 152 6.98 -9.86 -3.33
C THR A 152 6.23 -8.60 -2.91
N SER A 153 5.10 -8.80 -2.24
CA SER A 153 4.29 -7.71 -1.72
C SER A 153 5.10 -6.89 -0.70
N PHE A 154 5.80 -7.54 0.23
CA PHE A 154 6.57 -6.84 1.27
C PHE A 154 7.69 -5.97 0.67
N ILE A 155 8.41 -6.51 -0.32
CA ILE A 155 9.42 -5.77 -1.08
C ILE A 155 8.76 -4.58 -1.79
N TYR A 156 7.62 -4.79 -2.43
CA TYR A 156 6.87 -3.73 -3.10
C TYR A 156 6.53 -2.59 -2.14
N THR A 157 6.00 -2.88 -0.95
CA THR A 157 5.66 -1.83 0.03
C THR A 157 6.90 -1.08 0.54
N ILE A 158 8.04 -1.76 0.66
CA ILE A 158 9.30 -1.11 1.03
C ILE A 158 9.71 -0.14 -0.07
N VAL A 159 9.76 -0.60 -1.33
CA VAL A 159 10.10 0.25 -2.48
C VAL A 159 9.16 1.44 -2.55
N ASP A 160 7.86 1.19 -2.50
CA ASP A 160 6.81 2.21 -2.55
C ASP A 160 6.99 3.27 -1.43
N SER A 161 7.29 2.83 -0.20
CA SER A 161 7.55 3.76 0.91
C SER A 161 8.81 4.61 0.72
N PHE A 162 9.83 4.11 0.02
CA PHE A 162 11.04 4.88 -0.28
C PHE A 162 10.85 5.81 -1.49
N THR A 163 10.03 5.42 -2.46
CA THR A 163 9.75 6.23 -3.66
C THR A 163 8.57 7.18 -3.49
N SER A 164 7.83 7.09 -2.39
CA SER A 164 6.69 7.95 -2.08
C SER A 164 7.11 9.43 -2.04
N SER A 165 6.26 10.30 -2.59
CA SER A 165 6.42 11.75 -2.59
C SER A 165 6.44 12.36 -1.18
N THR A 166 5.99 11.62 -0.17
CA THR A 166 6.02 12.03 1.24
C THR A 166 7.38 11.83 1.91
N ASN A 167 8.30 11.12 1.25
CA ASN A 167 9.66 10.96 1.74
C ASN A 167 10.45 12.25 1.50
N GLY A 168 11.03 12.83 2.56
CA GLY A 168 11.74 14.11 2.46
C GLY A 168 12.91 14.11 1.48
N LEU A 169 13.57 12.97 1.24
CA LEU A 169 14.62 12.85 0.21
C LEU A 169 14.04 12.87 -1.20
N MET A 170 12.92 12.18 -1.41
CA MET A 170 12.23 12.14 -2.69
C MET A 170 11.65 13.52 -3.03
N ASP A 171 11.07 14.21 -2.05
CA ASP A 171 10.58 15.57 -2.19
C ASP A 171 11.70 16.56 -2.52
N LEU A 172 12.86 16.44 -1.85
CA LEU A 172 14.05 17.26 -2.15
C LEU A 172 14.53 17.06 -3.60
N ILE A 173 14.61 15.82 -4.07
CA ILE A 173 15.02 15.50 -5.44
C ILE A 173 14.05 16.11 -6.45
N ARG A 174 12.73 15.97 -6.20
CA ARG A 174 11.66 16.53 -7.05
C ARG A 174 11.67 18.05 -7.05
N SER A 175 11.77 18.70 -5.91
CA SER A 175 11.87 20.16 -5.79
C SER A 175 13.12 20.69 -6.51
N THR A 176 14.24 20.00 -6.39
CA THR A 176 15.47 20.39 -7.09
C THR A 176 15.33 20.24 -8.61
N ALA A 177 14.55 19.25 -9.07
CA ALA A 177 14.37 18.97 -10.49
C ALA A 177 13.43 19.97 -11.15
N PHE A 178 12.30 20.25 -10.49
CA PHE A 178 11.17 20.98 -11.07
C PHE A 178 11.03 22.41 -10.54
N THR A 179 11.32 22.66 -9.26
CA THR A 179 11.25 24.02 -8.67
C THR A 179 12.52 24.80 -8.97
N ASN A 180 13.69 24.20 -8.69
CA ASN A 180 14.97 24.86 -8.92
C ASN A 180 15.46 24.74 -10.38
N GLN A 181 14.74 24.00 -11.23
CA GLN A 181 15.06 23.71 -12.63
C GLN A 181 16.48 23.10 -12.83
N GLN A 182 17.08 22.53 -11.79
CA GLN A 182 18.42 21.94 -11.82
C GLN A 182 18.33 20.44 -12.13
N VAL A 183 17.84 20.12 -13.32
CA VAL A 183 17.58 18.73 -13.76
C VAL A 183 18.83 17.85 -13.70
N ALA A 184 20.01 18.41 -13.98
CA ALA A 184 21.28 17.68 -13.93
C ALA A 184 21.66 17.23 -12.51
N LEU A 185 21.53 18.12 -11.52
CA LEU A 185 21.86 17.83 -10.12
C LEU A 185 20.85 16.85 -9.51
N SER A 186 19.57 17.00 -9.81
CA SER A 186 18.54 16.04 -9.41
C SER A 186 18.73 14.66 -10.02
N SER A 187 19.22 14.57 -11.27
CA SER A 187 19.50 13.28 -11.90
C SER A 187 20.62 12.54 -11.18
N ALA A 188 21.67 13.24 -10.74
CA ALA A 188 22.73 12.64 -9.93
C ALA A 188 22.22 12.16 -8.56
N MET A 189 21.39 12.97 -7.88
CA MET A 189 20.76 12.58 -6.62
C MET A 189 19.83 11.36 -6.79
N SER A 190 19.06 11.29 -7.88
CA SER A 190 18.19 10.14 -8.19
C SER A 190 18.98 8.84 -8.37
N ILE A 191 20.13 8.88 -9.04
CA ILE A 191 20.97 7.69 -9.23
C ILE A 191 21.56 7.21 -7.90
N LEU A 192 22.03 8.13 -7.06
CA LEU A 192 22.53 7.80 -5.73
C LEU A 192 21.42 7.18 -4.87
N TYR A 193 20.24 7.78 -4.89
CA TYR A 193 19.09 7.30 -4.13
C TYR A 193 18.59 5.94 -4.65
N PHE A 194 18.53 5.74 -5.97
CA PHE A 194 18.23 4.46 -6.59
C PHE A 194 19.21 3.37 -6.16
N THR A 195 20.51 3.67 -6.15
CA THR A 195 21.54 2.72 -5.74
C THR A 195 21.40 2.35 -4.26
N ALA A 196 21.12 3.33 -3.40
CA ALA A 196 20.87 3.10 -1.98
C ALA A 196 19.65 2.19 -1.75
N ILE A 197 18.53 2.45 -2.44
CA ILE A 197 17.34 1.61 -2.37
C ILE A 197 17.63 0.20 -2.90
N ALA A 198 18.33 0.07 -4.03
CA ALA A 198 18.68 -1.22 -4.61
C ALA A 198 19.50 -2.10 -3.64
N ILE A 199 20.43 -1.49 -2.89
CA ILE A 199 21.22 -2.19 -1.86
C ILE A 199 20.33 -2.63 -0.70
N ILE A 200 19.46 -1.73 -0.20
CA ILE A 200 18.54 -2.04 0.91
C ILE A 200 17.59 -3.17 0.51
N VAL A 201 16.96 -3.05 -0.67
CA VAL A 201 16.04 -4.06 -1.19
C VAL A 201 16.76 -5.38 -1.45
N GLY A 202 17.97 -5.36 -1.99
CA GLY A 202 18.78 -6.57 -2.18
C GLY A 202 19.10 -7.26 -0.86
N ALA A 203 19.48 -6.51 0.18
CA ALA A 203 19.74 -7.04 1.51
C ALA A 203 18.48 -7.62 2.16
N VAL A 204 17.35 -6.91 2.06
CA VAL A 204 16.06 -7.38 2.57
C VAL A 204 15.58 -8.62 1.81
N ALA A 205 15.64 -8.62 0.48
CA ALA A 205 15.28 -9.77 -0.34
C ALA A 205 16.15 -10.99 0.00
N TRP A 206 17.45 -10.79 0.24
CA TRP A 206 18.34 -11.87 0.66
C TRP A 206 18.01 -12.42 2.05
N ILE A 207 17.63 -11.56 3.00
CA ILE A 207 17.20 -11.98 4.34
C ILE A 207 15.85 -12.70 4.32
N VAL A 208 14.87 -12.17 3.60
CA VAL A 208 13.50 -12.69 3.60
C VAL A 208 13.38 -13.92 2.70
N SER A 209 14.16 -14.04 1.61
CA SER A 209 14.19 -15.25 0.77
C SER A 209 14.65 -16.49 1.53
N LYS A 210 15.45 -16.35 2.59
CA LYS A 210 15.80 -17.48 3.48
C LYS A 210 14.61 -18.02 4.30
N PHE A 211 13.53 -17.25 4.42
CA PHE A 211 12.31 -17.64 5.14
C PHE A 211 11.17 -18.11 4.23
N VAL A 212 11.36 -18.06 2.90
CA VAL A 212 10.32 -18.41 1.92
C VAL A 212 10.57 -19.79 1.35
N PHE A 213 9.52 -20.62 1.34
CA PHE A 213 9.52 -21.93 0.73
C PHE A 213 9.07 -21.81 -0.73
N TYR A 214 10.00 -22.03 -1.65
CA TYR A 214 9.69 -22.21 -3.07
C TYR A 214 9.29 -23.67 -3.28
N TYR A 215 8.06 -23.90 -3.74
CA TYR A 215 7.70 -25.18 -4.33
C TYR A 215 8.13 -25.13 -5.80
N ASP A 216 9.19 -25.87 -6.14
CA ASP A 216 9.45 -26.22 -7.54
C ASP A 216 8.34 -27.17 -8.02
N SER A 217 7.94 -26.94 -9.26
CA SER A 217 6.79 -27.56 -9.95
C SER A 217 6.97 -29.06 -10.18
#